data_AF-A0A5P6PGZ4-F1
#
_entry.id   AF-A0A5P6PGZ4-F1
#
_cell.length_a   1.000
_cell.length_b   1.000
_cell.length_c   1.000
_cell.angle_alpha   90.00
_cell.angle_beta   90.00
_cell.angle_gamma   90.00
#
_symmetry.space_group_name_H-M   'P 1'
#
loop_
_entity.id
_entity.type
_entity.pdbx_description
1 polymer ?
#
loop_
_entity_poly.entity_id
_entity_poly.type
_entity_poly.pdbx_seq_one_letter_code
_entity_poly.pdbx_strand_id
1 'polypeptide(L)' 'MPHNYAINDDVHHQVQAPQGSAVVKERSVYTVISRLPIEADGRPRYRIKSKTEKLERVVTEEQLSRLSK' A
#
# COMPACT_ATOMS: atom_id res chain seq x y z
N MET A 1 -3.04 16.79 -3.19
CA MET A 1 -1.77 16.22 -3.68
C MET A 1 -2.07 15.24 -4.81
N PRO A 2 -1.20 15.05 -5.82
CA PRO A 2 -1.38 13.99 -6.79
C PRO A 2 -1.08 12.62 -6.17
N HIS A 3 -1.61 11.56 -6.78
CA HIS A 3 -1.26 10.18 -6.42
C HIS A 3 0.17 9.88 -6.84
N ASN A 4 1.01 9.40 -5.92
CA ASN A 4 2.40 9.00 -6.21
C ASN A 4 2.57 7.61 -6.83
N TYR A 5 1.51 6.80 -6.82
CA TYR A 5 1.47 5.46 -7.43
C TYR A 5 0.42 5.37 -8.53
N ALA A 6 0.77 4.70 -9.63
CA ALA A 6 -0.12 4.44 -10.74
C ALA A 6 -0.90 3.12 -10.56
N ILE A 7 -1.99 2.96 -11.30
CA ILE A 7 -2.66 1.66 -11.41
C ILE A 7 -1.71 0.69 -12.13
N ASN A 8 -1.65 -0.54 -11.65
CA ASN A 8 -0.73 -1.61 -12.02
C ASN A 8 0.71 -1.48 -11.47
N ASP A 9 1.00 -0.48 -10.63
CA ASP A 9 2.28 -0.42 -9.93
C ASP A 9 2.38 -1.52 -8.87
N ASP A 10 3.55 -2.15 -8.80
CA ASP A 10 3.89 -3.10 -7.75
C ASP A 10 4.52 -2.39 -6.55
N VAL A 11 3.93 -2.62 -5.38
CA VAL A 11 4.25 -1.95 -4.13
C VAL A 11 4.38 -2.96 -3.00
N HIS A 12 5.20 -2.62 -2.01
CA HIS A 12 5.21 -3.32 -0.73
C HIS A 12 4.27 -2.62 0.25
N HIS A 13 3.41 -3.40 0.89
CA HIS A 13 2.59 -2.92 1.99
C HIS A 13 3.38 -3.02 3.30
N GLN A 14 3.59 -1.89 3.97
CA GLN A 14 4.20 -1.82 5.29
C GLN A 14 3.10 -1.74 6.35
N VAL A 15 2.87 -2.84 7.07
CA VAL A 15 2.03 -2.80 8.26
C VAL A 15 2.83 -2.13 9.37
N GLN A 16 2.44 -0.91 9.76
CA GLN A 16 2.96 -0.29 10.97
C GLN A 16 2.54 -1.14 12.16
N ALA A 17 3.43 -2.02 12.62
CA ALA A 17 3.23 -2.70 13.89
C ALA A 17 3.32 -1.66 15.02
N PRO A 18 2.50 -1.78 16.09
CA PRO A 18 2.71 -1.00 17.29
C PRO A 18 4.15 -1.20 17.80
N GLN A 19 4.79 -0.10 18.19
CA GLN A 19 6.21 -0.04 18.53
C GLN A 19 6.60 -1.17 19.49
N GLY A 20 7.62 -1.96 19.13
CA GLY A 20 8.19 -3.03 19.96
C GLY A 20 7.98 -4.46 19.47
N SER A 21 7.12 -4.68 18.47
CA SER A 21 6.99 -6.01 17.85
C SER A 21 7.65 -6.01 16.48
N ALA A 22 8.87 -6.55 16.41
CA ALA A 22 9.58 -6.84 15.17
C ALA A 22 8.93 -8.01 14.40
N VAL A 23 7.60 -7.99 14.25
CA VAL A 23 6.95 -8.82 13.24
C VAL A 23 7.19 -8.08 11.93
N VAL A 24 8.35 -8.34 11.34
CA VAL A 24 8.57 -8.18 9.90
C VAL A 24 7.58 -9.15 9.26
N LYS A 25 6.30 -8.79 9.21
CA LYS A 25 5.35 -9.45 8.32
C LYS A 25 5.99 -9.29 6.95
N GLU A 26 6.29 -10.42 6.31
CA GLU A 26 6.93 -10.47 5.00
C GLU A 26 6.42 -9.31 4.15
N ARG A 27 7.35 -8.54 3.56
CA ARG A 27 7.02 -7.49 2.59
C ARG A 27 6.36 -8.17 1.39
N SER A 28 5.07 -8.47 1.49
CA SER A 28 4.34 -9.08 0.39
C SER A 28 4.18 -8.03 -0.71
N VAL A 29 4.33 -8.48 -1.94
CA VAL A 29 4.15 -7.64 -3.11
C VAL A 29 2.66 -7.55 -3.42
N TYR A 30 2.17 -6.32 -3.51
CA TYR A 30 0.82 -6.01 -3.95
C TYR A 30 0.88 -5.20 -5.23
N THR A 31 -0.20 -5.23 -6.00
CA THR A 31 -0.39 -4.37 -7.17
C THR A 31 -1.48 -3.35 -6.89
N VAL A 32 -1.25 -2.09 -7.23
CA VAL A 32 -2.27 -1.03 -7.14
C VAL A 32 -3.34 -1.29 -8.19
N ILE A 33 -4.56 -1.57 -7.76
CA ILE A 33 -5.69 -1.84 -8.66
C ILE A 33 -6.63 -0.64 -8.80
N SER A 34 -6.60 0.31 -7.85
CA SER A 34 -7.39 1.54 -7.93
C SER A 34 -6.81 2.67 -7.09
N ARG A 35 -7.05 3.91 -7.53
CA ARG A 35 -6.76 5.15 -6.81
C ARG A 35 -8.08 5.67 -6.24
N LEU A 36 -8.16 5.82 -4.92
CA LEU A 36 -9.36 6.30 -4.26
C LEU A 36 -9.35 7.82 -4.14
N PRO A 37 -10.52 8.49 -4.06
CA PRO A 37 -10.60 9.92 -3.82
C PRO A 37 -9.81 10.34 -2.57
N ILE A 38 -9.17 11.49 -2.65
CA ILE A 38 -8.48 12.11 -1.52
C ILE A 38 -9.54 12.81 -0.68
N GLU A 39 -9.66 12.42 0.58
CA GLU A 39 -10.63 13.01 1.50
C GLU A 39 -10.08 14.28 2.17
N ALA A 40 -10.85 14.84 3.11
CA ALA A 40 -10.53 16.11 3.77
C ALA A 40 -9.19 16.08 4.54
N ASP A 41 -8.68 14.89 4.88
CA ASP A 41 -7.36 14.71 5.50
C ASP A 41 -6.19 14.90 4.52
N GLY A 42 -6.47 15.04 3.22
CA GLY A 42 -5.47 15.26 2.19
C GLY A 42 -4.62 14.03 1.85
N ARG A 43 -4.93 12.85 2.41
CA ARG A 43 -4.09 11.65 2.27
C ARG A 43 -4.55 10.78 1.10
N PRO A 44 -3.70 10.55 0.08
CA PRO A 44 -4.03 9.64 -1.00
C PRO A 44 -4.23 8.21 -0.49
N ARG A 45 -5.31 7.58 -0.94
CA ARG A 45 -5.62 6.17 -0.64
C ARG A 45 -5.61 5.34 -1.91
N TYR A 46 -5.21 4.09 -1.76
CA TYR A 46 -5.09 3.13 -2.85
C TYR A 46 -5.78 1.84 -2.47
N ARG A 47 -6.42 1.18 -3.44
CA ARG A 47 -6.79 -0.22 -3.33
C ARG A 47 -5.70 -1.06 -3.95
N ILE A 48 -5.13 -1.96 -3.16
CA ILE A 48 -4.04 -2.86 -3.56
C ILE A 48 -4.51 -4.30 -3.49
N LYS A 49 -3.98 -5.16 -4.36
CA LYS A 49 -4.28 -6.59 -4.41
C LYS A 49 -3.01 -7.40 -4.26
N SER A 50 -3.02 -8.39 -3.38
CA SER A 50 -1.87 -9.28 -3.19
C SER A 50 -1.63 -10.11 -4.46
N LYS A 51 -0.36 -10.33 -4.83
CA LYS A 51 -0.01 -11.22 -5.94
C LYS A 51 -0.06 -12.69 -5.56
N THR A 52 0.23 -13.00 -4.30
CA THR A 52 0.30 -14.35 -3.78
C THR A 52 -1.04 -14.80 -3.20
N GLU A 53 -1.80 -13.88 -2.62
CA GLU A 53 -3.09 -14.14 -1.99
C GLU A 53 -4.22 -13.48 -2.80
N LYS A 54 -5.40 -14.08 -2.86
CA LYS A 54 -6.60 -13.44 -3.45
C LYS A 54 -7.23 -12.42 -2.49
N LEU A 55 -6.42 -11.52 -1.95
CA LEU A 55 -6.82 -10.56 -0.94
C LEU A 55 -6.57 -9.13 -1.42
N GLU A 56 -7.56 -8.27 -1.19
CA GLU A 56 -7.52 -6.83 -1.48
C GLU A 56 -7.50 -6.02 -0.19
N ARG A 57 -6.78 -4.89 -0.20
CA ARG A 57 -6.70 -3.97 0.93
C ARG A 57 -6.82 -2.53 0.46
N VAL A 58 -7.36 -1.68 1.33
CA VAL A 58 -7.28 -0.23 1.18
C VAL A 58 -6.19 0.27 2.11
N VAL A 59 -5.27 1.05 1.57
CA VAL A 59 -4.10 1.58 2.28
C VAL A 59 -3.90 3.05 1.96
N THR A 60 -3.26 3.78 2.87
CA THR A 60 -2.77 5.14 2.59
C THR A 60 -1.41 5.08 1.90
N GLU A 61 -1.02 6.19 1.29
CA GLU A 61 0.29 6.33 0.67
C GLU A 61 1.46 6.02 1.62
N GLU A 62 1.35 6.42 2.90
CA GLU A 62 2.38 6.21 3.93
C GLU A 62 2.61 4.73 4.26
N GLN A 63 1.62 3.87 3.99
CA GLN A 63 1.71 2.42 4.20
C GLN A 63 2.29 1.70 2.98
N LEU A 64 2.60 2.42 1.91
CA LEU A 64 3.18 1.88 0.70
C LEU A 64 4.65 2.24 0.59
N SER A 65 5.41 1.32 0.01
CA SER A 65 6.78 1.58 -0.40
C SER A 65 7.02 0.98 -1.78
N ARG A 66 7.85 1.64 -2.57
CA ARG A 66 8.23 1.16 -3.90
C ARG A 66 8.99 -0.16 -3.76
N LEU A 67 8.82 -1.08 -4.72
CA LEU A 67 9.82 -2.11 -4.95
C LEU A 67 11.11 -1.39 -5.37
N SER A 68 12.11 -1.31 -4.51
CA SER A 68 13.47 -1.04 -4.99
C SER A 68 13.86 -2.21 -5.89
N LYS A 69 14.32 -1.91 -7.10
CA LYS A 69 15.05 -2.89 -7.91
C LYS A 69 16.38 -3.24 -7.24
#